data_AF-A0A369SCT2-F1
#
_entry.id   AF-A0A369SCT2-F1
#
_cell.length_a   1.000
_cell.length_b   1.000
_cell.length_c   1.000
_cell.angle_alpha   90.00
_cell.angle_beta   90.00
_cell.angle_gamma   90.00
#
_symmetry.space_group_name_H-M   'P 1'
#
loop_
_entity.id
_entity.type
_entity.pdbx_description
1 polymer ?
#
loop_
_entity_poly.entity_id
_entity_poly.type
_entity_poly.pdbx_seq_one_letter_code
_entity_poly.pdbx_strand_id
1 'polypeptide(L)'
;MGLQWNIAAGVLYTEIFVLLILCLPFISYSRWHKILRSRIITYIRSYGNQLFVICVAFLIILLLDSIREMMKDPKIRGQGSDKIHDNLMLQIKLHRAQRNYYITGFALLCLLFLRRITSLMSSAAVVEASKEAAIKQAESASKQCRMLLDENKELTEKLGSSDASSNSEVSESKFKALQDELEETRQELEKNKVDLAALKQQAEGTNREYDRLLSEHSKLQAKVDSDNRYKED
;
A
#
# COMPACT_ATOMS: atom_id res chain seq x y z
N MET A 1 -26.27 33.09 12.17
CA MET A 1 -25.01 32.38 12.48
C MET A 1 -23.93 32.99 11.61
N GLY A 2 -22.70 33.15 12.10
CA GLY A 2 -21.59 33.66 11.28
C GLY A 2 -21.35 32.79 10.04
N LEU A 3 -20.91 33.39 8.94
CA LEU A 3 -20.65 32.71 7.67
C LEU A 3 -19.77 31.45 7.84
N GLN A 4 -18.77 31.53 8.71
CA GLN A 4 -17.85 30.42 9.03
C GLN A 4 -18.57 29.16 9.54
N TRP A 5 -19.62 29.33 10.36
CA TRP A 5 -20.37 28.22 10.95
C TRP A 5 -21.31 27.56 9.94
N ASN A 6 -21.83 28.34 8.98
CA ASN A 6 -22.62 27.81 7.88
C ASN A 6 -21.74 27.00 6.91
N ILE A 7 -20.51 27.47 6.65
CA ILE A 7 -19.52 26.72 5.85
C ILE A 7 -19.19 25.39 6.54
N ALA A 8 -18.90 25.41 7.85
CA ALA A 8 -18.64 24.18 8.61
C ALA A 8 -19.83 23.21 8.59
N ALA A 9 -21.06 23.71 8.72
CA ALA A 9 -22.26 22.89 8.59
C ALA A 9 -22.44 22.32 7.18
N GLY A 10 -22.14 23.10 6.13
CA GLY A 10 -22.17 22.64 4.75
C GLY A 10 -21.17 21.53 4.47
N VAL A 11 -19.95 21.65 5.02
CA VAL A 11 -18.94 20.59 4.97
C VAL A 11 -19.47 19.32 5.65
N LEU A 12 -19.97 19.42 6.89
CA LEU A 12 -20.57 18.29 7.61
C LEU A 12 -21.68 17.60 6.82
N TYR A 13 -22.64 18.36 6.28
CA TYR A 13 -23.76 17.77 5.53
C TYR A 13 -23.29 17.08 4.25
N THR A 14 -22.33 17.67 3.56
CA THR A 14 -21.71 17.06 2.37
C THR A 14 -21.01 15.76 2.75
N GLU A 15 -20.28 15.74 3.86
CA GLU A 15 -19.57 14.56 4.33
C GLU A 15 -20.52 13.43 4.73
N ILE A 16 -21.57 13.74 5.50
CA ILE A 16 -22.59 12.76 5.87
C ILE A 16 -23.27 12.21 4.62
N PHE A 17 -23.60 13.06 3.65
CA PHE A 17 -24.21 12.62 2.39
C PHE A 17 -23.30 11.66 1.61
N VAL A 18 -22.00 11.98 1.50
CA VAL A 18 -21.03 11.10 0.84
C VAL A 18 -20.84 9.80 1.62
N LEU A 19 -20.80 9.85 2.96
CA LEU A 19 -20.72 8.66 3.82
C LEU A 19 -21.93 7.75 3.62
N LEU A 20 -23.14 8.32 3.61
CA LEU A 20 -24.36 7.56 3.36
C LEU A 20 -24.29 6.86 2.00
N ILE A 21 -23.89 7.58 0.95
CA ILE A 21 -23.72 6.98 -0.39
C ILE A 21 -22.68 5.85 -0.38
N LEU A 22 -21.54 6.03 0.30
CA LEU A 22 -20.50 5.02 0.37
C LEU A 22 -20.89 3.79 1.19
N CYS A 23 -21.70 3.97 2.24
CA CYS A 23 -22.16 2.89 3.11
C CYS A 23 -23.34 2.11 2.52
N LEU A 24 -24.00 2.61 1.47
CA LEU A 24 -25.12 1.90 0.85
C LEU A 24 -24.65 0.61 0.16
N PRO A 25 -25.25 -0.55 0.46
CA PRO A 25 -24.89 -1.83 -0.13
C PRO A 25 -25.27 -1.95 -1.62
N PHE A 26 -25.96 -0.94 -2.18
CA PHE A 26 -26.45 -0.94 -3.56
C PHE A 26 -25.35 -0.84 -4.63
N ILE A 27 -24.16 -0.34 -4.28
CA ILE A 27 -23.08 -0.09 -5.24
C ILE A 27 -21.94 -1.07 -4.97
N SER A 28 -21.79 -2.05 -5.86
CA SER A 28 -20.69 -3.03 -5.83
C SER A 28 -19.31 -2.35 -5.88
N TYR A 29 -18.33 -2.92 -5.16
CA TYR A 29 -16.92 -2.53 -5.13
C TYR A 29 -16.31 -2.34 -6.53
N SER A 30 -16.73 -3.12 -7.52
CA SER A 30 -16.25 -3.02 -8.91
C SER A 30 -16.72 -1.74 -9.61
N ARG A 31 -17.94 -1.25 -9.31
CA ARG A 31 -18.43 0.03 -9.86
C ARG A 31 -17.70 1.21 -9.21
N TRP A 32 -17.51 1.15 -7.90
CA TRP A 32 -16.66 2.11 -7.18
C TRP A 32 -15.25 2.13 -7.73
N HIS A 33 -14.66 0.98 -8.05
CA HIS A 33 -13.32 0.91 -8.66
C HIS A 33 -13.23 1.70 -9.98
N LYS A 34 -14.22 1.54 -10.87
CA LYS A 34 -14.26 2.28 -12.14
C LYS A 34 -14.43 3.78 -11.94
N ILE A 35 -15.27 4.19 -10.99
CA ILE A 35 -15.49 5.60 -10.64
C ILE A 35 -14.20 6.18 -10.02
N LEU A 36 -13.59 5.48 -9.05
CA LEU A 36 -12.36 5.85 -8.35
C LEU A 36 -11.12 5.91 -9.25
N ARG A 37 -11.11 5.17 -10.36
CA ARG A 37 -10.05 5.21 -11.36
C ARG A 37 -10.31 6.23 -12.48
N SER A 38 -11.44 6.92 -12.47
CA SER A 38 -11.72 7.96 -13.46
C SER A 38 -10.70 9.11 -13.39
N ARG A 39 -10.52 9.81 -14.52
CA ARG A 39 -9.59 10.95 -14.62
C ARG A 39 -9.90 12.02 -13.56
N ILE A 40 -11.19 12.23 -13.26
CA ILE A 40 -11.67 13.19 -12.26
C ILE A 40 -11.12 12.85 -10.86
N ILE A 41 -11.19 11.57 -10.46
CA ILE A 41 -10.72 11.15 -9.14
C ILE A 41 -9.19 11.14 -9.06
N THR A 42 -8.49 10.95 -10.18
CA THR A 42 -7.03 11.09 -10.21
C THR A 42 -6.59 12.54 -9.95
N TYR A 43 -7.28 13.52 -10.55
CA TYR A 43 -7.08 14.94 -10.24
C TYR A 43 -7.44 15.26 -8.78
N ILE A 44 -8.58 14.76 -8.29
CA ILE A 44 -9.00 14.90 -6.90
C ILE A 44 -7.97 14.27 -5.94
N ARG A 45 -7.31 13.17 -6.32
CA ARG A 45 -6.33 12.48 -5.47
C ARG A 45 -5.05 13.29 -5.31
N SER A 46 -4.61 13.94 -6.39
CA SER A 46 -3.40 14.78 -6.40
C SER A 46 -3.55 15.99 -5.46
N TYR A 47 -4.67 16.71 -5.55
CA TYR A 47 -4.93 17.87 -4.69
C TYR A 47 -5.61 17.52 -3.38
N GLY A 48 -6.20 16.34 -3.29
CA GLY A 48 -7.07 15.94 -2.18
C GLY A 48 -6.33 15.79 -0.86
N ASN A 49 -5.05 15.37 -0.87
CA ASN A 49 -4.27 15.34 0.36
C ASN A 49 -4.03 16.75 0.93
N GLN A 50 -3.73 17.71 0.05
CA GLN A 50 -3.47 19.09 0.46
C GLN A 50 -4.76 19.79 0.90
N LEU A 51 -5.85 19.63 0.14
CA LEU A 51 -7.18 20.13 0.53
C LEU A 51 -7.65 19.51 1.84
N PHE A 52 -7.42 18.21 2.06
CA PHE A 52 -7.76 17.53 3.30
C PHE A 52 -7.05 18.13 4.51
N VAL A 53 -5.73 18.35 4.43
CA VAL A 53 -4.96 18.96 5.52
C VAL A 53 -5.44 20.38 5.81
N ILE A 54 -5.72 21.18 4.77
CA ILE A 54 -6.25 22.54 4.93
C ILE A 54 -7.63 22.52 5.60
N CYS A 55 -8.55 21.65 5.13
CA CYS A 55 -9.88 21.51 5.73
C CYS A 55 -9.81 21.05 7.19
N VAL A 56 -8.95 20.09 7.52
CA VAL A 56 -8.73 19.64 8.90
C VAL A 56 -8.20 20.77 9.76
N ALA A 57 -7.17 21.50 9.31
CA ALA A 57 -6.62 22.62 10.04
C ALA A 57 -7.68 23.71 10.29
N PHE A 58 -8.49 24.03 9.27
CA PHE A 58 -9.59 24.98 9.38
C PHE A 58 -10.64 24.54 10.40
N LEU A 59 -11.07 23.28 10.36
CA LEU A 59 -12.04 22.74 11.31
C LEU A 59 -11.48 22.67 12.74
N ILE A 60 -10.19 22.38 12.92
CA ILE A 60 -9.52 22.43 14.23
C ILE A 60 -9.54 23.85 14.79
N ILE A 61 -9.23 24.86 13.97
CA ILE A 61 -9.27 26.27 14.41
C ILE A 61 -10.69 26.65 14.87
N LEU A 62 -11.72 26.29 14.10
CA LEU A 62 -13.11 26.54 14.49
C LEU A 62 -13.57 25.76 15.73
N LEU A 63 -13.05 24.53 15.90
CA LEU A 63 -13.30 23.73 17.10
C LEU A 63 -12.69 24.42 18.32
N LEU A 64 -11.43 24.86 18.24
CA LEU A 64 -10.77 25.59 19.31
C LEU A 64 -11.45 26.92 19.62
N ASP A 65 -11.95 27.64 18.60
CA ASP A 65 -12.74 28.86 18.78
C ASP A 65 -14.04 28.57 19.54
N SER A 66 -14.76 27.50 19.17
CA SER A 66 -15.97 27.05 19.86
C SER A 66 -15.70 26.67 21.32
N ILE A 67 -14.61 25.93 21.58
CA ILE A 67 -14.18 25.55 22.93
C ILE A 67 -13.85 26.80 23.75
N ARG A 68 -13.10 27.73 23.16
CA ARG A 68 -12.73 28.99 23.81
C ARG A 68 -13.98 29.81 24.17
N GLU A 69 -14.96 29.89 23.28
CA GLU A 69 -16.22 30.59 23.52
C GLU A 69 -17.00 29.93 24.67
N MET A 70 -17.09 28.59 24.68
CA MET A 70 -17.72 27.84 25.79
C MET A 70 -17.00 28.00 27.14
N MET A 71 -15.67 28.12 27.15
CA MET A 71 -14.86 28.27 28.37
C MET A 71 -14.79 29.71 28.88
N LYS A 72 -15.06 30.71 28.03
CA LYS A 72 -15.04 32.14 28.40
C LYS A 72 -16.27 32.53 29.23
N ASP A 73 -17.42 31.99 28.89
CA ASP A 73 -18.72 32.33 29.50
C ASP A 73 -18.88 31.98 30.99
N PRO A 74 -18.35 30.85 31.54
CA PRO A 74 -18.46 30.57 32.97
C PRO A 74 -17.73 31.60 33.86
N LYS A 75 -16.69 32.29 33.36
CA LYS A 75 -15.99 33.35 34.12
C LYS A 75 -16.80 34.64 34.21
N ILE A 76 -17.68 34.90 33.25
CA ILE A 76 -18.57 36.08 33.22
C ILE A 76 -19.74 35.91 34.20
N ARG A 77 -20.15 34.65 34.46
CA ARG A 77 -21.22 34.28 35.39
C ARG A 77 -20.96 34.65 36.86
N GLY A 78 -19.71 34.81 37.27
CA GLY A 78 -19.32 35.13 38.66
C GLY A 78 -19.29 36.63 38.99
N GLN A 79 -19.45 37.50 38.00
CA GLN A 79 -19.36 38.96 38.17
C GLN A 79 -20.75 39.60 38.03
N GLY A 80 -21.52 39.55 39.12
CA GLY A 80 -22.64 40.44 39.47
C GLY A 80 -23.51 41.00 38.34
N SER A 81 -24.35 40.18 37.71
CA SER A 81 -25.41 40.66 36.82
C SER A 81 -26.78 40.17 37.30
N ASP A 82 -27.41 40.95 38.18
CA ASP A 82 -28.76 40.73 38.73
C ASP A 82 -29.90 40.90 37.71
N LYS A 83 -29.60 41.12 36.43
CA LYS A 83 -30.61 41.27 35.38
C LYS A 83 -30.88 39.90 34.72
N ILE A 84 -32.13 39.44 34.83
CA ILE A 84 -32.63 38.23 34.17
C ILE A 84 -32.32 38.24 32.65
N HIS A 85 -32.38 39.41 32.01
CA HIS A 85 -32.07 39.58 30.60
C HIS A 85 -30.62 39.23 30.21
N ASP A 86 -29.66 39.58 31.06
CA ASP A 86 -28.23 39.32 30.81
C ASP A 86 -27.90 37.84 30.99
N ASN A 87 -28.55 37.20 31.97
CA ASN A 87 -28.47 35.74 32.16
C ASN A 87 -29.06 34.97 30.98
N LEU A 88 -30.19 35.42 30.43
CA LEU A 88 -30.79 34.83 29.23
C LEU A 88 -29.88 34.99 28.01
N MET A 89 -29.29 36.17 27.82
CA MET A 89 -28.37 36.42 26.71
C MET A 89 -27.11 35.55 26.79
N LEU A 90 -26.57 35.33 28.00
CA LEU A 90 -25.46 34.40 28.25
C LEU A 90 -25.83 32.96 27.91
N GLN A 91 -27.00 32.49 28.33
CA GLN A 91 -27.48 31.14 27.98
C GLN A 91 -27.62 30.95 26.47
N ILE A 92 -28.13 31.96 25.75
CA ILE A 92 -28.26 31.91 24.28
C ILE A 92 -26.88 31.83 23.59
N LYS A 93 -25.89 32.57 24.09
CA LYS A 93 -24.50 32.52 23.56
C LYS A 93 -23.86 31.16 23.83
N LEU A 94 -24.02 30.62 25.03
CA LEU A 94 -23.51 29.30 25.39
C LEU A 94 -24.14 28.19 24.53
N HIS A 95 -25.46 28.18 24.35
CA HIS A 95 -26.13 27.20 23.48
C HIS A 95 -25.67 27.31 22.02
N ARG A 96 -25.37 28.54 21.55
CA ARG A 96 -24.80 28.76 20.22
C ARG A 96 -23.41 28.15 20.09
N ALA A 97 -22.54 28.38 21.08
CA ALA A 97 -21.18 27.83 21.11
C ALA A 97 -21.18 26.29 21.21
N GLN A 98 -22.04 25.72 22.06
CA GLN A 98 -22.22 24.26 22.19
C GLN A 98 -22.61 23.60 20.86
N ARG A 99 -23.61 24.16 20.17
CA ARG A 99 -24.04 23.63 18.87
C ARG A 99 -22.92 23.72 17.82
N ASN A 100 -22.18 24.83 17.79
CA ASN A 100 -21.06 25.02 16.88
C ASN A 100 -19.90 24.06 17.18
N TYR A 101 -19.63 23.78 18.46
CA TYR A 101 -18.70 22.75 18.91
C TYR A 101 -19.11 21.36 18.40
N TYR A 102 -20.38 20.98 18.55
CA TYR A 102 -20.85 19.69 18.05
C TYR A 102 -20.72 19.60 16.53
N ILE A 103 -21.14 20.62 15.78
CA ILE A 103 -21.03 20.63 14.31
C ILE A 103 -19.58 20.46 13.86
N THR A 104 -18.64 21.23 14.43
CA THR A 104 -17.22 21.16 14.04
C THR A 104 -16.54 19.88 14.49
N GLY A 105 -16.87 19.38 15.69
CA GLY A 105 -16.35 18.11 16.20
C GLY A 105 -16.83 16.92 15.39
N PHE A 106 -18.13 16.87 15.06
CA PHE A 106 -18.67 15.82 14.19
C PHE A 106 -18.12 15.92 12.78
N ALA A 107 -17.92 17.13 12.22
CA ALA A 107 -17.30 17.29 10.91
C ALA A 107 -15.89 16.70 10.87
N LEU A 108 -15.04 17.02 11.86
CA LEU A 108 -13.70 16.43 11.96
C LEU A 108 -13.74 14.90 12.00
N LEU A 109 -14.63 14.34 12.81
CA LEU A 109 -14.79 12.89 12.94
C LEU A 109 -15.30 12.26 11.64
N CYS A 110 -16.31 12.84 10.99
CA CYS A 110 -16.83 12.39 9.70
C CYS A 110 -15.77 12.44 8.59
N LEU A 111 -14.98 13.51 8.56
CA LEU A 111 -13.89 13.72 7.61
C LEU A 111 -12.81 12.64 7.75
N LEU A 112 -12.45 12.26 8.99
CA LEU A 112 -11.53 11.14 9.26
C LEU A 112 -12.12 9.80 8.83
N PHE A 113 -13.40 9.57 9.14
CA PHE A 113 -14.12 8.35 8.71
C PHE A 113 -14.17 8.23 7.19
N LEU A 114 -14.49 9.31 6.48
CA LEU A 114 -14.49 9.36 5.02
C LEU A 114 -13.13 8.94 4.46
N ARG A 115 -12.05 9.54 4.93
CA ARG A 115 -10.71 9.19 4.44
C ARG A 115 -10.37 7.73 4.71
N ARG A 116 -10.71 7.22 5.89
CA ARG A 116 -10.49 5.81 6.23
C ARG A 116 -11.30 4.89 5.31
N ILE A 117 -12.60 5.14 5.14
CA ILE A 117 -13.49 4.31 4.34
C ILE A 117 -13.11 4.35 2.87
N THR A 118 -12.85 5.53 2.29
CA THR A 118 -12.41 5.65 0.89
C THR A 118 -11.08 4.92 0.64
N SER A 119 -10.14 4.98 1.60
CA SER A 119 -8.89 4.22 1.49
C SER A 119 -9.14 2.71 1.53
N LEU A 120 -9.94 2.23 2.48
CA LEU A 120 -10.29 0.81 2.60
C LEU A 120 -11.03 0.31 1.35
N MET A 121 -11.97 1.10 0.84
CA MET A 121 -12.72 0.82 -0.39
C MET A 121 -11.78 0.70 -1.60
N SER A 122 -10.81 1.62 -1.72
CA SER A 122 -9.79 1.55 -2.78
C SER A 122 -8.94 0.28 -2.68
N SER A 123 -8.53 -0.12 -1.48
CA SER A 123 -7.77 -1.35 -1.26
C SER A 123 -8.60 -2.60 -1.56
N ALA A 124 -9.83 -2.67 -1.05
CA ALA A 124 -10.76 -3.77 -1.29
C ALA A 124 -11.03 -3.95 -2.80
N ALA A 125 -11.20 -2.86 -3.54
CA ALA A 125 -11.40 -2.90 -4.97
C ALA A 125 -10.19 -3.45 -5.76
N VAL A 126 -8.97 -3.12 -5.34
CA VAL A 126 -7.74 -3.67 -5.95
C VAL A 126 -7.63 -5.17 -5.67
N VAL A 127 -7.92 -5.59 -4.45
CA VAL A 127 -7.93 -7.01 -4.06
C VAL A 127 -8.95 -7.79 -4.89
N GLU A 128 -10.17 -7.27 -5.04
CA GLU A 128 -11.22 -7.95 -5.84
C GLU A 128 -10.82 -8.07 -7.32
N ALA A 129 -10.23 -7.01 -7.91
CA ALA A 129 -9.72 -7.06 -9.28
C ALA A 129 -8.59 -8.09 -9.44
N SER A 130 -7.68 -8.18 -8.45
CA SER A 130 -6.59 -9.17 -8.47
C SER A 130 -7.11 -10.60 -8.33
N LYS A 131 -8.14 -10.81 -7.51
CA LYS A 131 -8.82 -12.10 -7.35
C LYS A 131 -9.49 -12.52 -8.65
N GLU A 132 -10.22 -11.61 -9.30
CA GLU A 132 -10.87 -11.90 -10.60
C GLU A 132 -9.82 -12.23 -11.68
N ALA A 133 -8.70 -11.52 -11.71
CA ALA A 133 -7.59 -11.82 -12.63
C ALA A 133 -6.95 -13.19 -12.33
N ALA A 134 -6.72 -13.52 -11.06
CA ALA A 134 -6.16 -14.82 -10.65
C ALA A 134 -7.07 -15.99 -11.02
N ILE A 135 -8.40 -15.84 -10.84
CA ILE A 135 -9.38 -16.86 -11.26
C ILE A 135 -9.31 -17.06 -12.78
N LYS A 136 -9.29 -15.98 -13.57
CA LYS A 136 -9.18 -16.07 -15.03
C LYS A 136 -7.86 -16.72 -15.47
N GLN A 137 -6.76 -16.42 -14.79
CA GLN A 137 -5.47 -17.06 -15.05
C GLN A 137 -5.50 -18.56 -14.75
N ALA A 138 -6.09 -18.96 -13.62
CA ALA A 138 -6.25 -20.37 -13.26
C ALA A 138 -7.15 -21.12 -14.25
N GLU A 139 -8.25 -20.52 -14.70
CA GLU A 139 -9.12 -21.08 -15.74
C GLU A 139 -8.40 -21.23 -17.07
N SER A 140 -7.63 -20.21 -17.49
CA SER A 140 -6.84 -20.26 -18.73
C SER A 140 -5.77 -21.35 -18.68
N ALA A 141 -5.04 -21.45 -17.58
CA ALA A 141 -4.05 -22.51 -17.37
C ALA A 141 -4.70 -23.89 -17.36
N SER A 142 -5.85 -24.04 -16.68
CA SER A 142 -6.60 -25.31 -16.67
C SER A 142 -7.10 -25.69 -18.07
N LYS A 143 -7.55 -24.73 -18.87
CA LYS A 143 -7.92 -24.96 -20.27
C LYS A 143 -6.72 -25.38 -21.11
N GLN A 144 -5.57 -24.73 -20.94
CA GLN A 144 -4.32 -25.12 -21.62
C GLN A 144 -3.89 -26.54 -21.25
N CYS A 145 -3.89 -26.90 -19.96
CA CYS A 145 -3.62 -28.26 -19.53
C CYS A 145 -4.59 -29.27 -20.13
N ARG A 146 -5.89 -28.96 -20.20
CA ARG A 146 -6.88 -29.82 -20.85
C ARG A 146 -6.60 -30.00 -22.34
N MET A 147 -6.31 -28.93 -23.07
CA MET A 147 -5.94 -29.01 -24.49
C MET A 147 -4.68 -29.85 -24.70
N LEU A 148 -3.65 -29.67 -23.87
CA LEU A 148 -2.43 -30.47 -23.93
C LEU A 148 -2.65 -31.95 -23.59
N LEU A 149 -3.59 -32.25 -22.67
CA LEU A 149 -3.99 -33.62 -22.35
C LEU A 149 -4.77 -34.26 -23.50
N ASP A 150 -5.69 -33.53 -24.12
CA ASP A 150 -6.46 -34.00 -25.28
C ASP A 150 -5.55 -34.20 -26.50
N GLU A 151 -4.61 -33.28 -26.75
CA GLU A 151 -3.60 -33.39 -27.80
C GLU A 151 -2.65 -34.58 -27.54
N ASN A 152 -2.19 -34.77 -26.30
CA ASN A 152 -1.41 -35.97 -25.96
C ASN A 152 -2.22 -37.23 -26.22
N LYS A 153 -3.49 -37.27 -25.83
CA LYS A 153 -4.36 -38.43 -26.04
C LYS A 153 -4.53 -38.73 -27.53
N GLU A 154 -4.79 -37.71 -28.35
CA GLU A 154 -4.91 -37.84 -29.81
C GLU A 154 -3.58 -38.31 -30.45
N LEU A 155 -2.44 -37.77 -30.02
CA LEU A 155 -1.12 -38.24 -30.46
C LEU A 155 -0.88 -39.69 -30.05
N THR A 156 -1.28 -40.09 -28.84
CA THR A 156 -1.13 -41.46 -28.35
C THR A 156 -2.03 -42.42 -29.12
N GLU A 157 -3.25 -42.02 -29.47
CA GLU A 157 -4.16 -42.82 -30.32
C GLU A 157 -3.65 -42.93 -31.78
N LYS A 158 -3.09 -41.85 -32.34
CA LYS A 158 -2.45 -41.86 -33.68
C LYS A 158 -1.16 -42.69 -33.71
N LEU A 159 -0.35 -42.62 -32.66
CA LEU A 159 0.86 -43.44 -32.50
C LEU A 159 0.52 -44.90 -32.13
N GLY A 160 -0.61 -45.14 -31.45
CA GLY A 160 -1.10 -46.47 -31.07
C GLY A 160 -1.85 -47.21 -32.18
N SER A 161 -2.20 -46.54 -33.29
CA SER A 161 -2.84 -47.14 -34.47
C SER A 161 -1.85 -47.53 -35.59
N SER A 162 -0.55 -47.27 -35.42
CA SER A 162 0.53 -47.80 -36.25
C SER A 162 1.61 -48.41 -35.36
N ASP A 163 1.77 -49.74 -35.43
CA ASP A 163 2.84 -50.52 -34.83
C ASP A 163 2.82 -50.74 -33.31
N ALA A 164 1.91 -51.61 -32.87
CA ALA A 164 1.99 -52.27 -31.56
C ALA A 164 2.91 -53.53 -31.54
N SER A 165 3.71 -53.79 -32.58
CA SER A 165 4.55 -55.01 -32.64
C SER A 165 6.06 -54.80 -32.80
N SER A 166 6.55 -53.55 -32.94
CA SER A 166 7.98 -53.29 -33.20
C SER A 166 8.62 -52.24 -32.28
N ASN A 167 7.84 -51.49 -31.48
CA ASN A 167 8.32 -50.27 -30.82
C ASN A 167 8.61 -50.40 -29.31
N SER A 168 8.45 -51.59 -28.71
CA SER A 168 8.68 -51.80 -27.27
C SER A 168 10.16 -51.63 -26.88
N GLU A 169 11.09 -52.13 -27.70
CA GLU A 169 12.53 -52.09 -27.39
C GLU A 169 13.16 -50.71 -27.67
N VAL A 170 12.65 -49.97 -28.66
CA VAL A 170 13.13 -48.63 -29.01
C VAL A 170 12.64 -47.57 -28.00
N SER A 171 11.44 -47.77 -27.42
CA SER A 171 10.91 -46.87 -26.40
C SER A 171 11.60 -47.05 -25.04
N GLU A 172 11.87 -48.29 -24.62
CA GLU A 172 12.62 -48.56 -23.38
C GLU A 172 14.08 -48.08 -23.45
N SER A 173 14.73 -48.22 -24.60
CA SER A 173 16.11 -47.73 -24.79
C SER A 173 16.19 -46.20 -24.77
N LYS A 174 15.24 -45.50 -25.41
CA LYS A 174 15.15 -44.03 -25.32
C LYS A 174 14.80 -43.55 -23.92
N PHE A 175 13.94 -44.27 -23.20
CA PHE A 175 13.59 -43.94 -21.82
C PHE A 175 14.78 -44.09 -20.86
N LYS A 176 15.60 -45.14 -21.04
CA LYS A 176 16.86 -45.31 -20.30
C LYS A 176 17.87 -44.22 -20.64
N ALA A 177 18.07 -43.92 -21.93
CA ALA A 177 18.98 -42.84 -22.35
C ALA A 177 18.57 -41.47 -21.78
N LEU A 178 17.27 -41.17 -21.74
CA LEU A 178 16.75 -39.94 -21.13
C LEU A 178 16.88 -39.92 -19.59
N GLN A 179 16.79 -41.08 -18.93
CA GLN A 179 17.09 -41.19 -17.50
C GLN A 179 18.57 -40.94 -17.22
N ASP A 180 19.45 -41.53 -18.02
CA ASP A 180 20.90 -41.37 -17.89
C ASP A 180 21.31 -39.92 -18.13
N GLU A 181 20.76 -39.24 -19.15
CA GLU A 181 21.01 -37.82 -19.43
C GLU A 181 20.48 -36.90 -18.33
N LEU A 182 19.35 -37.24 -17.72
CA LEU A 182 18.77 -36.50 -16.58
C LEU A 182 19.62 -36.67 -15.31
N GLU A 183 20.20 -37.85 -15.10
CA GLU A 183 21.10 -38.10 -13.98
C GLU A 183 22.47 -37.43 -14.19
N GLU A 184 23.01 -37.45 -15.41
CA GLU A 184 24.24 -36.75 -15.78
C GLU A 184 24.11 -35.23 -15.61
N THR A 185 23.06 -34.63 -16.18
CA THR A 185 22.80 -33.18 -16.02
C THR A 185 22.56 -32.79 -14.56
N ARG A 186 21.94 -33.66 -13.76
CA ARG A 186 21.77 -33.42 -12.32
C ARG A 186 23.11 -33.47 -11.57
N GLN A 187 24.01 -34.38 -11.94
CA GLN A 187 25.35 -34.44 -11.37
C GLN A 187 26.20 -33.23 -11.76
N GLU A 188 26.12 -32.77 -13.02
CA GLU A 188 26.79 -31.53 -13.46
C GLU A 188 26.27 -30.30 -12.72
N LEU A 189 24.95 -30.22 -12.50
CA LEU A 189 24.34 -29.11 -11.77
C LEU A 189 24.80 -29.06 -10.31
N GLU A 190 24.94 -30.21 -9.64
CA GLU A 190 25.47 -30.27 -8.27
C GLU A 190 26.97 -29.93 -8.22
N LYS A 191 27.79 -30.41 -9.17
CA LYS A 191 29.20 -30.00 -9.29
C LYS A 191 29.33 -28.48 -9.48
N ASN A 192 28.55 -27.91 -10.40
CA ASN A 192 28.55 -26.47 -10.67
C ASN A 192 28.14 -25.64 -9.44
N LYS A 193 27.21 -26.12 -8.61
CA LYS A 193 26.84 -25.46 -7.35
C LYS A 193 28.00 -25.47 -6.34
N VAL A 194 28.69 -26.60 -6.21
CA VAL A 194 29.86 -26.73 -5.33
C VAL A 194 30.98 -25.79 -5.80
N ASP A 195 31.25 -25.74 -7.10
CA ASP A 195 32.26 -24.85 -7.68
C ASP A 195 31.89 -23.37 -7.50
N LEU A 196 30.61 -23.02 -7.63
CA LEU A 196 30.12 -21.66 -7.34
C LEU A 196 30.30 -21.28 -5.87
N ALA A 197 30.02 -22.20 -4.95
CA ALA A 197 30.20 -21.97 -3.52
C ALA A 197 31.69 -21.80 -3.18
N ALA A 198 32.56 -22.63 -3.77
CA ALA A 198 34.01 -22.54 -3.61
C ALA A 198 34.55 -21.21 -4.18
N LEU A 199 34.12 -20.82 -5.38
CA LEU A 199 34.48 -19.53 -6.00
C LEU A 199 34.03 -18.34 -5.15
N LYS A 200 32.82 -18.41 -4.58
CA LYS A 200 32.33 -17.36 -3.68
C LYS A 200 33.18 -17.24 -2.42
N GLN A 201 33.53 -18.38 -1.80
CA GLN A 201 34.42 -18.39 -0.63
C GLN A 201 35.81 -17.86 -0.96
N GLN A 202 36.37 -18.22 -2.12
CA GLN A 202 37.65 -17.71 -2.59
C GLN A 202 37.60 -16.20 -2.87
N ALA A 203 36.51 -15.71 -3.49
CA ALA A 203 36.31 -14.29 -3.73
C ALA A 203 36.20 -13.50 -2.42
N GLU A 204 35.46 -14.02 -1.43
CA GLU A 204 35.38 -13.42 -0.09
C GLU A 204 36.74 -13.40 0.62
N GLY A 205 37.51 -14.49 0.51
CA GLY A 205 38.88 -14.54 1.05
C GLY A 205 39.80 -13.49 0.40
N THR A 206 39.74 -13.38 -0.93
CA THR A 206 40.52 -12.39 -1.68
C THR A 206 40.11 -10.96 -1.30
N ASN A 207 38.81 -10.71 -1.13
CA ASN A 207 38.31 -9.38 -0.76
C ASN A 207 38.79 -8.96 0.64
N ARG A 208 38.87 -9.90 1.59
CA ARG A 208 39.44 -9.65 2.94
C ARG A 208 40.92 -9.28 2.88
N GLU A 209 41.70 -9.97 2.04
CA GLU A 209 43.11 -9.62 1.85
C GLU A 209 43.27 -8.27 1.15
N TYR A 210 42.40 -7.93 0.19
CA TYR A 210 42.34 -6.59 -0.40
C TYR A 210 42.03 -5.51 0.65
N ASP A 211 41.02 -5.70 1.50
CA ASP A 211 40.68 -4.76 2.58
C ASP A 211 41.84 -4.59 3.56
N ARG A 212 42.51 -5.68 3.93
CA ARG A 212 43.69 -5.65 4.78
C ARG A 212 44.83 -4.85 4.13
N LEU A 213 45.14 -5.13 2.86
CA LEU A 213 46.20 -4.44 2.12
C LEU A 213 45.89 -2.95 1.97
N LEU A 214 44.63 -2.59 1.73
CA LEU A 214 44.17 -1.19 1.68
C LEU A 214 44.39 -0.49 3.04
N SER A 215 44.12 -1.19 4.14
CA SER A 215 44.34 -0.67 5.49
C SER A 215 45.83 -0.51 5.82
N GLU A 216 46.69 -1.39 5.32
CA GLU A 216 48.14 -1.28 5.49
C GLU A 216 48.70 -0.14 4.63
N HIS A 217 48.24 0.00 3.38
CA HIS A 217 48.57 1.12 2.51
C HIS A 217 48.16 2.47 3.12
N SER A 218 46.96 2.60 3.68
CA SER A 218 46.52 3.86 4.30
C SER A 218 47.34 4.22 5.54
N LYS A 219 47.70 3.23 6.37
CA LYS A 219 48.59 3.45 7.53
C LYS A 219 50.00 3.87 7.09
N LEU A 220 50.55 3.25 6.04
CA LEU A 220 51.86 3.62 5.50
C LEU A 220 51.82 5.03 4.91
N GLN A 221 50.78 5.38 4.18
CA GLN A 221 50.62 6.71 3.60
C GLN A 221 50.50 7.79 4.67
N ALA A 222 49.73 7.56 5.73
CA ALA A 222 49.66 8.48 6.88
C ALA A 222 51.01 8.66 7.59
N LYS A 223 51.82 7.59 7.69
CA LYS A 223 53.18 7.67 8.24
C LYS A 223 54.10 8.50 7.35
N VAL A 224 54.08 8.27 6.04
CA VAL A 224 54.88 9.06 5.07
C VAL A 224 54.48 10.54 5.12
N ASP A 225 53.18 10.84 5.17
CA ASP A 225 52.68 12.21 5.27
C ASP A 225 53.07 12.87 6.60
N SER A 226 53.11 12.11 7.70
CA SER A 226 53.61 12.62 8.98
C SER A 226 55.12 12.86 8.96
N ASP A 227 55.92 11.95 8.38
CA ASP A 227 57.38 12.07 8.30
C ASP A 227 57.81 13.23 7.40
N ASN A 228 57.04 13.51 6.34
CA ASN A 228 57.25 14.69 5.49
C ASN A 228 56.93 15.99 6.24
N ARG A 229 55.87 16.03 7.06
CA ARG A 229 55.56 17.21 7.89
C ARG A 229 56.63 17.51 8.94
N TYR A 230 57.24 16.50 9.55
CA TYR A 230 58.35 16.69 10.50
C TYR A 230 59.67 17.16 9.86
N LYS A 231 59.80 17.11 8.53
CA LYS A 231 60.98 17.62 7.80
C LYS A 231 60.81 19.06 7.30
N GLU A 232 59.60 19.61 7.39
CA GLU A 232 59.29 21.00 6.97
C GLU A 232 59.22 22.00 8.16
N ASP A 233 59.26 21.51 9.41
CA ASP A 233 59.42 22.31 10.65
C ASP A 233 60.89 22.30 11.14
#